data_AF-A0A9E5F3M7-F1
#
_entry.id   AF-A0A9E5F3M7-F1
#
_cell.length_a   1.000
_cell.length_b   1.000
_cell.length_c   1.000
_cell.angle_alpha   90.00
_cell.angle_beta   90.00
_cell.angle_gamma   90.00
#
_symmetry.space_group_name_H-M   'P 1'
#
loop_
_entity.id
_entity.type
_entity.pdbx_description
1 polymer ?
#
loop_
_entity_poly.entity_id
_entity_poly.type
_entity_poly.pdbx_seq_one_letter_code
_entity_poly.pdbx_strand_id
1 'polypeptide(L)' 'MKALLVTQARYGSSRFPGKILKKIGNKTLLQIHLERLKRSKKVQHFMVATTQEPEAASIVEIARMAGFDTY' A
#
# COMPACT_ATOMS: atom_id res chain seq x y z
N MET A 1 -2.67 -20.77 -12.91
CA MET A 1 -3.61 -19.99 -12.06
C MET A 1 -3.20 -18.54 -12.12
N LYS A 2 -4.13 -17.60 -12.32
CA LYS A 2 -3.86 -16.16 -12.19
C LYS A 2 -4.25 -15.71 -10.79
N ALA A 3 -3.34 -15.04 -10.09
CA ALA A 3 -3.52 -14.53 -8.75
C ALA A 3 -3.37 -13.01 -8.72
N LEU A 4 -4.39 -12.34 -8.17
CA LEU A 4 -4.39 -10.93 -7.81
C LEU A 4 -4.18 -10.81 -6.30
N LEU A 5 -3.20 -10.01 -5.89
CA LEU A 5 -3.00 -9.64 -4.48
C LEU A 5 -3.55 -8.24 -4.25
N VAL A 6 -4.47 -8.11 -3.29
CA VAL A 6 -5.03 -6.84 -2.86
C VAL A 6 -4.54 -6.51 -1.45
N THR A 7 -3.79 -5.42 -1.31
CA THR A 7 -3.51 -4.82 0.00
C THR A 7 -4.56 -3.77 0.29
N GLN A 8 -5.33 -3.95 1.35
CA GLN A 8 -6.22 -2.89 1.85
C GLN A 8 -5.42 -1.96 2.76
N ALA A 9 -5.44 -0.65 2.48
CA ALA A 9 -4.74 0.36 3.25
C ALA A 9 -5.67 1.54 3.51
N ARG A 10 -5.71 2.03 4.75
CA ARG A 10 -6.50 3.21 5.14
C ARG A 10 -5.69 4.13 6.03
N TYR A 11 -5.99 5.43 5.99
CA TYR A 11 -5.33 6.41 6.84
C TYR A 11 -5.81 6.35 8.30
N GLY A 12 -7.13 6.18 8.51
CA GLY A 12 -7.84 6.27 9.80
C GLY A 12 -7.58 5.14 10.81
N SER A 13 -6.36 5.03 11.32
CA SER A 13 -6.01 4.13 12.44
C SER A 13 -6.24 4.83 13.79
N SER A 14 -7.05 4.24 14.67
CA SER A 14 -7.41 4.85 15.97
C SER A 14 -6.28 4.79 17.02
N ARG A 15 -5.55 3.68 17.09
CA ARG A 15 -4.48 3.45 18.10
C ARG A 15 -3.12 4.03 17.68
N PHE A 16 -2.88 4.13 16.38
CA PHE A 16 -1.66 4.73 15.84
C PHE A 16 -2.00 5.50 14.57
N PRO A 17 -2.44 6.77 14.69
CA PRO A 17 -2.92 7.58 13.57
C PRO A 17 -1.91 7.71 12.45
N GLY A 18 -2.37 7.54 11.21
CA GLY A 18 -1.52 7.61 10.01
C GLY A 18 -0.41 6.55 9.98
N LYS A 19 -0.56 5.43 10.71
CA LYS A 19 0.44 4.35 10.85
C LYS A 19 1.15 4.05 9.53
N ILE A 20 0.39 3.78 8.47
CA ILE A 20 0.93 3.31 7.19
C ILE A 20 1.86 4.33 6.51
N LEU A 21 1.73 5.62 6.84
CA LEU A 21 2.58 6.70 6.33
C LEU A 21 3.77 7.01 7.25
N LYS A 22 3.83 6.44 8.46
CA LYS A 22 4.99 6.58 9.35
C LYS A 22 6.20 5.88 8.74
N LYS A 23 7.39 6.43 8.99
CA LYS A 23 8.64 5.95 8.37
C LYS A 23 9.46 5.08 9.32
N ILE A 24 10.12 4.09 8.75
CA ILE A 24 11.29 3.42 9.33
C ILE A 24 12.46 3.73 8.41
N GLY A 25 13.42 4.52 8.90
CA GLY A 25 14.44 5.11 8.04
C GLY A 25 13.82 6.04 7.00
N ASN A 26 14.13 5.82 5.73
CA ASN A 26 13.67 6.66 4.61
C ASN A 26 12.36 6.17 3.95
N LYS A 27 11.80 5.04 4.37
CA LYS A 27 10.62 4.42 3.75
C LYS A 27 9.44 4.43 4.71
N THR A 28 8.25 4.68 4.18
CA THR A 28 6.98 4.50 4.91
C THR A 28 6.72 3.02 5.19
N LEU A 29 5.92 2.71 6.21
CA LEU A 29 5.48 1.34 6.48
C LEU A 29 4.78 0.72 5.27
N LEU A 30 3.98 1.51 4.53
CA LEU A 30 3.36 1.07 3.29
C LEU A 30 4.40 0.71 2.22
N GLN A 31 5.40 1.56 1.97
CA GLN A 31 6.46 1.26 1.00
C GLN A 31 7.18 -0.05 1.32
N ILE A 32 7.58 -0.24 2.59
CA ILE A 32 8.26 -1.46 3.03
C ILE A 32 7.38 -2.69 2.78
N HIS A 33 6.07 -2.60 3.06
CA HIS A 33 5.11 -3.67 2.82
C HIS A 33 4.98 -4.00 1.32
N LEU A 34 4.76 -3.00 0.46
CA LEU A 34 4.59 -3.20 -0.98
C LEU A 34 5.86 -3.74 -1.65
N GLU A 35 7.04 -3.26 -1.26
CA GLU A 35 8.33 -3.75 -1.76
C GLU A 35 8.57 -5.23 -1.41
N ARG A 36 8.10 -5.68 -0.24
CA ARG A 36 8.18 -7.10 0.15
C ARG A 36 7.22 -7.95 -0.67
N LEU A 37 5.99 -7.48 -0.87
CA LEU A 37 4.98 -8.20 -1.67
C LEU A 37 5.43 -8.41 -3.12
N LYS A 38 6.10 -7.42 -3.71
CA LYS A 38 6.65 -7.51 -5.07
C LYS A 38 7.68 -8.62 -5.28
N ARG A 39 8.23 -9.21 -4.22
CA ARG A 39 9.16 -10.34 -4.31
C ARG A 39 8.46 -11.68 -4.55
N SER A 40 7.13 -11.72 -4.48
CA SER A 40 6.35 -12.93 -4.71
C SER A 40 6.46 -13.39 -6.18
N LYS A 41 6.85 -14.65 -6.39
CA LYS A 41 6.88 -15.29 -7.72
C LYS A 41 5.53 -15.89 -8.15
N LYS A 42 4.54 -15.92 -7.25
CA LYS A 42 3.23 -16.59 -7.47
C LYS A 42 2.11 -15.62 -7.82
N VAL A 43 2.31 -14.32 -7.66
CA VAL A 43 1.32 -13.27 -7.90
C VAL A 43 1.63 -12.58 -9.23
N GLN A 44 0.62 -12.37 -10.07
CA GLN A 44 0.79 -11.71 -11.37
C GLN A 44 0.29 -10.27 -11.37
N HIS A 45 -0.68 -9.97 -10.50
CA HIS A 45 -1.32 -8.66 -10.42
C HIS A 45 -1.34 -8.16 -8.98
N PHE A 46 -1.14 -6.85 -8.83
CA PHE A 46 -0.94 -6.21 -7.54
C PHE A 46 -1.81 -4.96 -7.47
N MET A 47 -2.62 -4.86 -6.42
CA MET A 47 -3.52 -3.73 -6.19
C MET A 47 -3.44 -3.27 -4.74
N VAL A 48 -3.56 -1.95 -4.54
CA VAL A 48 -3.86 -1.35 -3.25
C VAL A 48 -5.29 -0.81 -3.29
N ALA A 49 -6.15 -1.31 -2.42
CA ALA A 49 -7.49 -0.77 -2.21
C ALA A 49 -7.44 0.21 -1.04
N THR A 50 -7.89 1.43 -1.26
CA THR A 50 -7.92 2.49 -0.25
C THR A 50 -9.30 3.15 -0.20
N THR A 51 -9.46 4.07 0.75
CA THR A 51 -10.65 4.90 0.92
C THR A 51 -10.50 6.22 0.16
N GLN A 52 -11.57 7.01 0.04
CA GLN A 52 -11.62 8.21 -0.82
C GLN A 52 -11.44 9.54 -0.07
N GLU A 53 -11.06 9.52 1.21
CA GLU A 53 -10.74 10.75 1.94
C GLU A 53 -9.43 11.41 1.41
N PRO A 54 -9.27 12.74 1.57
CA PRO A 54 -8.07 13.44 1.09
C PRO A 54 -6.75 12.85 1.58
N GLU A 55 -6.70 12.34 2.82
CA GLU A 55 -5.51 11.74 3.41
C GLU A 55 -5.10 10.43 2.73
N ALA A 56 -6.03 9.76 2.04
CA ALA A 56 -5.73 8.57 1.27
C ALA A 56 -4.93 8.86 -0.01
N ALA A 57 -4.83 10.12 -0.45
CA ALA A 57 -4.06 10.49 -1.64
C ALA A 57 -2.59 10.02 -1.57
N SER A 58 -1.95 10.12 -0.40
CA SER A 58 -0.58 9.64 -0.21
C SER A 58 -0.47 8.12 -0.32
N ILE A 59 -1.53 7.36 0.02
CA ILE A 59 -1.58 5.91 -0.13
C ILE A 59 -1.58 5.54 -1.62
N VAL A 60 -2.41 6.24 -2.41
CA VAL A 60 -2.50 6.08 -3.86
C VAL A 60 -1.17 6.40 -4.53
N GLU A 61 -0.52 7.50 -4.15
CA GLU A 61 0.77 7.91 -4.69
C GLU A 61 1.86 6.86 -4.41
N ILE A 62 1.97 6.40 -3.16
CA ILE A 62 2.92 5.36 -2.77
C ILE A 62 2.66 4.06 -3.54
N ALA A 63 1.40 3.65 -3.69
CA ALA A 63 1.02 2.46 -4.42
C ALA A 63 1.43 2.54 -5.89
N ARG A 64 1.12 3.65 -6.57
CA ARG A 64 1.48 3.89 -7.97
C ARG A 64 2.99 3.94 -8.19
N MET A 65 3.74 4.63 -7.32
CA MET A 65 5.21 4.63 -7.36
C MET A 65 5.78 3.22 -7.15
N ALA A 66 5.14 2.42 -6.30
CA ALA A 66 5.49 1.03 -6.09
C ALA A 66 5.02 0.11 -7.23
N GLY A 67 4.33 0.62 -8.27
CA GLY A 67 3.82 -0.14 -9.42
C GLY A 67 2.65 -1.07 -9.08
N PHE A 68 1.74 -0.63 -8.21
CA PHE A 68 0.47 -1.29 -7.89
C PHE A 68 -0.68 -0.49 -8.52
N ASP A 69 -1.69 -1.19 -9.00
CA ASP A 69 -2.97 -0.58 -9.35
C ASP A 69 -3.68 -0.07 -8.09
N THR A 70 -4.57 0.90 -8.23
CA THR A 70 -5.28 1.52 -7.10
C THR A 70 -6.77 1.53 -7.35
N TYR A 71 -7.54 1.16 -6.33
CA TYR A 71 -9.00 1.32 -6.26
C TYR A 71 -9.35 2.19 -5.05
#